data_AF-A0A2N7PIK8-F1
#
_entry.id   AF-A0A2N7PIK8-F1
#
_cell.length_a   1.000
_cell.length_b   1.000
_cell.length_c   1.000
_cell.angle_alpha   90.00
_cell.angle_beta   90.00
_cell.angle_gamma   90.00
#
_symmetry.space_group_name_H-M   'P 1'
#
loop_
_entity.id
_entity.type
_entity.pdbx_description
1 polymer ?
#
loop_
_entity_poly.entity_id
_entity_poly.type
_entity_poly.pdbx_seq_one_letter_code
_entity_poly.pdbx_strand_id
1 'polypeptide(L)'
;MLSKALSFTLLGLSAFPVEVEVDLSRGLPGITIVGLPDSSIKESKERIRSALINSGLNFPLKKIIVNLSPADLKKEGTGFDLAIALGILSGEGLIEKESLKNRAFVGELSLDGSLKGVR
;
A
#
# COMPACT_ATOMS: atom_id res chain seq x y z
N MET A 1 -0.44 -11.46 9.72
CA MET A 1 0.59 -10.64 10.39
C MET A 1 0.32 -9.23 9.96
N LEU A 2 -0.03 -8.37 10.93
CA LEU A 2 -0.46 -7.01 10.68
C LEU A 2 0.74 -6.05 10.63
N SER A 3 0.79 -5.23 9.59
CA SER A 3 1.66 -4.06 9.46
C SER A 3 0.83 -2.80 9.23
N LYS A 4 1.37 -1.64 9.60
CA LYS A 4 0.75 -0.33 9.46
C LYS A 4 1.74 0.64 8.82
N ALA A 5 1.28 1.38 7.83
CA ALA A 5 1.98 2.51 7.24
C ALA A 5 1.05 3.73 7.21
N LEU A 6 1.60 4.93 7.35
CA LEU A 6 0.85 6.17 7.19
C LEU A 6 0.98 6.67 5.76
N SER A 7 -0.13 7.14 5.18
CA SER A 7 -0.19 7.86 3.93
C SER A 7 -1.17 9.02 4.04
N PHE A 8 -1.43 9.71 2.94
CA PHE A 8 -2.37 10.83 2.88
C PHE A 8 -3.23 10.75 1.63
N THR A 9 -4.48 11.18 1.75
CA THR A 9 -5.35 11.48 0.61
C THR A 9 -5.66 12.97 0.57
N LEU A 10 -6.00 13.49 -0.59
CA LEU A 10 -6.47 14.86 -0.73
C LEU A 10 -7.99 14.90 -0.67
N LEU A 11 -8.53 15.75 0.20
CA LEU A 11 -9.94 16.11 0.21
C LEU A 11 -10.04 17.61 -0.07
N GLY A 12 -10.33 17.95 -1.32
CA GLY A 12 -10.21 19.33 -1.80
C GLY A 12 -8.76 19.81 -1.71
N LEU A 13 -8.52 20.84 -0.89
CA LEU A 13 -7.19 21.45 -0.70
C LEU A 13 -6.47 20.95 0.56
N SER A 14 -7.07 20.02 1.30
CA SER A 14 -6.53 19.53 2.57
C SER A 14 -6.04 18.10 2.44
N ALA A 15 -4.87 17.82 3.03
CA ALA A 15 -4.36 16.47 3.16
C ALA A 15 -4.98 15.81 4.41
N PHE A 16 -5.58 14.64 4.22
CA PHE A 16 -6.16 13.83 5.28
C PHE A 16 -5.32 12.58 5.50
N PRO A 17 -4.91 12.28 6.75
CA PRO A 17 -4.13 11.10 7.04
C PRO A 17 -4.95 9.84 6.76
N VAL A 18 -4.28 8.85 6.15
CA VAL A 18 -4.84 7.54 5.88
C VAL A 18 -3.90 6.48 6.44
N GLU A 19 -4.41 5.67 7.35
CA GLU A 19 -3.66 4.51 7.83
C GLU A 19 -3.87 3.34 6.85
N VAL A 20 -2.75 2.85 6.31
CA VAL A 20 -2.69 1.68 5.44
C VAL A 20 -2.33 0.49 6.30
N GLU A 21 -3.31 -0.34 6.61
CA GLU A 21 -3.11 -1.58 7.34
C GLU A 21 -2.98 -2.73 6.35
N VAL A 22 -1.91 -3.52 6.46
CA VAL A 22 -1.69 -4.70 5.63
C VAL A 22 -1.66 -5.93 6.54
N ASP A 23 -2.62 -6.84 6.34
CA ASP A 23 -2.61 -8.15 6.99
C ASP A 23 -2.27 -9.26 5.98
N LEU A 24 -1.24 -10.03 6.32
CA LEU A 24 -0.82 -11.22 5.59
C LEU A 24 -1.29 -12.48 6.33
N SER A 25 -2.16 -13.27 5.71
CA SER A 25 -2.73 -14.48 6.31
C SER A 25 -2.58 -15.70 5.39
N ARG A 26 -2.71 -16.90 5.97
CA ARG A 26 -2.75 -18.14 5.19
C ARG A 26 -4.05 -18.18 4.39
N GLY A 27 -3.99 -18.68 3.16
CA GLY A 27 -5.15 -18.78 2.27
C GLY A 27 -4.74 -18.69 0.81
N LEU A 28 -5.74 -18.60 -0.08
CA LEU A 28 -5.49 -18.42 -1.51
C LEU A 28 -4.71 -17.11 -1.75
N PRO A 29 -3.60 -17.15 -2.52
CA PRO A 29 -2.84 -15.96 -2.85
C PRO A 29 -3.70 -14.93 -3.56
N GLY A 30 -3.62 -13.68 -3.11
CA GLY A 30 -4.39 -12.59 -3.68
C GLY A 30 -4.40 -11.38 -2.77
N ILE A 31 -4.62 -10.21 -3.38
CA ILE A 31 -4.70 -8.93 -2.69
C ILE A 31 -6.11 -8.36 -2.80
N THR A 32 -6.64 -7.93 -1.67
CA THR A 32 -7.93 -7.22 -1.59
C THR A 32 -7.72 -5.90 -0.89
N ILE A 33 -8.19 -4.81 -1.51
CA ILE A 33 -8.09 -3.46 -0.95
C ILE A 33 -9.51 -3.00 -0.58
N VAL A 34 -9.67 -2.56 0.67
CA VAL A 34 -10.93 -2.07 1.25
C VAL A 34 -10.75 -0.68 1.88
N GLY A 35 -11.85 -0.02 2.24
CA GLY A 35 -11.83 1.37 2.76
C GLY A 35 -12.11 2.42 1.69
N LEU A 36 -13.10 2.15 0.84
CA LEU A 36 -13.54 3.00 -0.29
C LEU A 36 -12.42 3.44 -1.27
N PRO A 37 -11.61 2.50 -1.81
CA PRO A 37 -10.67 2.80 -2.88
C PRO A 37 -11.38 3.04 -4.21
N ASP A 38 -10.88 4.00 -4.99
CA ASP A 38 -11.25 4.18 -6.39
C ASP A 38 -10.69 3.06 -7.30
N SER A 39 -10.93 3.17 -8.61
CA SER A 39 -10.40 2.21 -9.59
C SER A 39 -8.88 2.21 -9.67
N SER A 40 -8.24 3.38 -9.60
CA SER A 40 -6.79 3.52 -9.72
C SER A 40 -6.04 2.80 -8.59
N ILE A 41 -6.57 2.88 -7.36
CA ILE A 41 -6.07 2.14 -6.19
C ILE A 41 -6.31 0.64 -6.37
N LYS A 42 -7.49 0.22 -6.83
CA LYS A 42 -7.78 -1.21 -7.07
C LYS A 42 -6.87 -1.83 -8.13
N GLU A 43 -6.49 -1.07 -9.15
CA GLU A 43 -5.53 -1.48 -10.19
C GLU A 43 -4.08 -1.49 -9.71
N SER A 44 -3.79 -0.77 -8.62
CA SER A 44 -2.45 -0.70 -8.02
C SER A 44 -1.89 -2.04 -7.62
N LYS A 45 -2.75 -3.05 -7.39
CA LYS A 45 -2.33 -4.42 -7.06
C LYS A 45 -1.28 -4.99 -8.02
N GLU A 46 -1.49 -4.83 -9.33
CA GLU A 46 -0.58 -5.37 -10.33
C GLU A 46 0.70 -4.54 -10.42
N ARG A 47 0.60 -3.21 -10.22
CA ARG A 47 1.75 -2.30 -10.15
C ARG A 47 2.64 -2.62 -8.95
N ILE A 48 2.06 -2.72 -7.76
CA ILE A 48 2.78 -3.05 -6.52
C ILE A 48 3.47 -4.40 -6.66
N ARG A 49 2.77 -5.42 -7.18
CA ARG A 49 3.35 -6.73 -7.40
C ARG A 49 4.54 -6.69 -8.37
N SER A 50 4.36 -6.06 -9.53
CA SER A 50 5.40 -5.97 -10.55
C SER A 50 6.60 -5.16 -10.07
N ALA A 51 6.34 -4.03 -9.40
CA ALA A 51 7.36 -3.16 -8.82
C ALA A 51 8.23 -3.90 -7.80
N LEU A 52 7.62 -4.65 -6.87
CA LEU A 52 8.38 -5.43 -5.90
C LEU A 52 9.26 -6.50 -6.58
N ILE A 53 8.70 -7.25 -7.52
CA ILE A 53 9.43 -8.29 -8.27
C ILE A 53 10.60 -7.68 -9.06
N ASN A 54 10.34 -6.60 -9.80
CA ASN A 54 11.36 -5.93 -10.61
C ASN A 54 12.37 -5.11 -9.79
N SER A 55 12.10 -4.91 -8.49
CA SER A 55 13.08 -4.40 -7.51
C SER A 55 13.95 -5.52 -6.90
N GLY A 56 13.82 -6.77 -7.36
CA GLY A 56 14.57 -7.92 -6.83
C GLY A 56 14.00 -8.49 -5.53
N LEU A 57 12.76 -8.14 -5.17
CA LEU A 57 12.09 -8.64 -3.96
C LEU A 57 11.09 -9.74 -4.32
N ASN A 58 10.83 -10.63 -3.36
CA ASN A 58 9.80 -11.64 -3.53
C ASN A 58 8.42 -11.06 -3.19
N PHE A 59 7.40 -11.41 -4.00
CA PHE A 59 6.02 -11.13 -3.67
C PHE A 59 5.40 -12.31 -2.91
N PRO A 60 4.75 -12.10 -1.76
CA PRO A 60 4.28 -13.20 -0.92
C PRO A 60 3.14 -13.99 -1.56
N LEU A 61 3.24 -15.33 -1.50
CA LEU A 61 2.18 -16.25 -1.90
C LEU A 61 1.18 -16.46 -0.75
N LYS A 62 0.59 -15.36 -0.27
CA LYS A 62 -0.35 -15.31 0.86
C LYS A 62 -1.60 -14.52 0.50
N LYS A 63 -2.66 -14.66 1.32
CA LYS A 63 -3.80 -13.76 1.27
C LYS A 63 -3.39 -12.42 1.90
N ILE A 64 -3.54 -11.34 1.15
CA ILE A 64 -3.18 -9.98 1.53
C ILE A 64 -4.47 -9.16 1.62
N ILE A 65 -4.77 -8.62 2.80
CA ILE A 65 -5.84 -7.64 2.97
C ILE A 65 -5.20 -6.30 3.26
N VAL A 66 -5.57 -5.30 2.47
CA VAL A 66 -5.16 -3.90 2.63
C VAL A 66 -6.39 -3.09 3.04
N ASN A 67 -6.36 -2.50 4.22
CA ASN A 67 -7.41 -1.61 4.71
C ASN A 67 -6.92 -0.16 4.69
N LEU A 68 -7.70 0.74 4.08
CA LEU A 68 -7.43 2.17 4.02
C LEU A 68 -8.35 2.92 5.00
N SER A 69 -7.85 3.20 6.21
CA SER A 69 -8.61 3.85 7.28
C SER A 69 -8.44 5.37 7.25
N PRO A 70 -9.49 6.19 7.44
CA PRO A 70 -10.83 5.82 7.93
C PRO A 70 -11.79 5.41 6.79
N ALA A 71 -12.60 4.36 6.97
CA ALA A 71 -13.32 3.72 5.86
C ALA A 71 -14.49 4.54 5.24
N ASP A 72 -14.84 5.67 5.82
CA ASP A 72 -15.90 6.59 5.39
C ASP A 72 -15.42 7.64 4.37
N LEU A 73 -14.11 7.85 4.26
CA LEU A 73 -13.51 8.74 3.26
C LEU A 73 -13.14 7.96 2.01
N LYS A 74 -13.54 8.47 0.83
CA LYS A 74 -13.08 7.93 -0.45
C LYS A 74 -11.59 8.23 -0.64
N LYS A 75 -10.81 7.22 -1.05
CA LYS A 75 -9.41 7.38 -1.43
C LYS A 75 -9.29 7.33 -2.94
N GLU A 76 -8.61 8.32 -3.50
CA GLU A 76 -8.42 8.45 -4.93
C GLU A 76 -6.93 8.56 -5.29
N GLY A 77 -6.60 8.12 -6.50
CA GLY A 77 -5.26 8.24 -7.07
C GLY A 77 -4.27 7.15 -6.65
N THR A 78 -3.06 7.22 -7.22
CA THR A 78 -2.01 6.18 -7.13
C THR A 78 -1.01 6.41 -6.01
N GLY A 79 -1.22 7.41 -5.15
CA GLY A 79 -0.27 7.79 -4.10
C GLY A 79 -0.08 6.77 -2.98
N PHE A 80 -0.93 5.74 -2.93
CA PHE A 80 -0.88 4.68 -1.92
C PHE A 80 0.06 3.54 -2.27
N ASP A 81 0.54 3.43 -3.52
CA ASP A 81 1.32 2.28 -3.99
C ASP A 81 2.52 2.01 -3.08
N LEU A 82 3.30 3.06 -2.77
CA LEU A 82 4.47 2.95 -1.89
C LEU A 82 4.10 2.50 -0.47
N ALA A 83 3.07 3.10 0.13
CA ALA A 83 2.65 2.75 1.50
C ALA A 83 2.17 1.30 1.60
N ILE A 84 1.43 0.82 0.59
CA ILE A 84 0.96 -0.57 0.53
C ILE A 84 2.14 -1.52 0.34
N ALA A 85 3.06 -1.22 -0.57
CA ALA A 85 4.24 -2.05 -0.82
C ALA A 85 5.11 -2.20 0.45
N LEU A 86 5.36 -1.10 1.16
CA LEU A 86 6.09 -1.12 2.44
C LEU A 86 5.32 -1.89 3.52
N GLY A 87 3.99 -1.75 3.58
CA GLY A 87 3.15 -2.54 4.47
C GLY A 87 3.27 -4.06 4.21
N ILE A 88 3.32 -4.47 2.93
CA ILE A 88 3.53 -5.87 2.54
C ILE A 88 4.93 -6.35 2.97
N LEU A 89 5.99 -5.60 2.65
CA LEU A 89 7.37 -5.97 3.01
C LEU A 89 7.55 -6.08 4.53
N SER A 90 6.92 -5.17 5.27
CA SER A 90 6.95 -5.21 6.73
C SER A 90 6.14 -6.36 7.31
N GLY A 91 4.99 -6.68 6.70
CA GLY A 91 4.20 -7.86 7.05
C GLY A 91 4.93 -9.18 6.78
N GLU A 92 5.84 -9.22 5.79
CA GLU A 92 6.73 -10.36 5.53
C GLU A 92 7.98 -10.37 6.44
N GLY A 93 8.22 -9.30 7.21
CA GLY A 93 9.39 -9.17 8.08
C GLY A 93 10.68 -8.79 7.36
N LEU A 94 10.61 -8.34 6.10
CA LEU A 94 11.78 -7.84 5.35
C LEU A 94 12.21 -6.44 5.79
N ILE A 95 11.29 -5.68 6.37
CA ILE A 95 11.58 -4.38 6.99
C ILE A 95 10.96 -4.33 8.39
N GLU A 96 11.66 -3.69 9.31
CA GLU A 96 11.17 -3.51 10.68
C GLU A 96 9.94 -2.60 10.71
N LYS A 97 8.93 -2.95 11.51
CA LYS A 97 7.71 -2.14 11.65
C LYS A 97 8.01 -0.74 12.18
N GLU A 98 9.02 -0.64 13.02
CA GLU A 98 9.56 0.59 13.58
C GLU A 98 10.06 1.55 12.50
N SER A 99 10.54 1.04 11.37
CA SER A 99 10.97 1.87 10.24
C SER A 99 9.82 2.62 9.56
N LEU A 100 8.57 2.15 9.75
CA LEU A 100 7.36 2.79 9.22
C LEU A 100 6.72 3.78 10.22
N LYS A 101 7.07 3.70 11.51
CA LYS A 101 6.51 4.57 12.55
C LYS A 101 6.96 6.02 12.34
N ASN A 102 6.06 6.97 12.64
CA ASN A 102 6.30 8.42 12.56
C ASN A 102 6.78 8.91 11.17
N ARG A 103 6.47 8.17 10.12
CA ARG A 103 6.76 8.52 8.73
C ARG A 103 5.51 8.32 7.89
N ALA A 104 5.35 9.17 6.89
CA ALA A 104 4.31 9.01 5.88
C ALA A 104 4.94 8.69 4.53
N PHE A 105 4.26 7.83 3.77
CA PHE A 105 4.73 7.35 2.48
C PHE A 105 3.66 7.67 1.44
N VAL A 106 4.06 8.47 0.46
CA VAL A 106 3.19 8.91 -0.63
C VAL A 106 3.99 8.81 -1.91
N GLY A 107 3.53 7.99 -2.85
CA GLY A 107 4.31 7.70 -4.06
C GLY A 107 3.66 6.63 -4.92
N GLU A 108 3.76 6.81 -6.24
CA GLU A 108 3.29 5.84 -7.23
C GLU A 108 4.43 4.88 -7.59
N LEU A 109 4.12 3.59 -7.72
CA LEU A 109 5.08 2.60 -8.20
C LEU A 109 4.86 2.31 -9.67
N SER A 110 5.93 2.36 -10.44
CA SER A 110 5.93 1.88 -11.83
C SER A 110 6.22 0.39 -11.88
N LEU A 111 5.81 -0.26 -12.98
CA LEU A 111 6.00 -1.70 -13.17
C LEU A 111 7.48 -2.11 -13.08
N ASP A 112 8.41 -1.24 -13.45
CA ASP A 112 9.86 -1.48 -13.41
C ASP A 112 10.50 -1.33 -12.01
N GLY A 113 9.70 -1.02 -10.99
CA GLY A 113 10.19 -0.78 -9.62
C GLY A 113 10.57 0.68 -9.34
N SER A 114 10.50 1.57 -10.33
CA SER A 114 10.78 2.99 -10.11
C SER A 114 9.67 3.67 -9.30
N LEU A 115 10.09 4.57 -8.40
CA LEU A 115 9.20 5.42 -7.61
C LEU A 115 8.94 6.72 -8.37
N LYS A 116 7.66 7.05 -8.56
CA LYS A 116 7.21 8.31 -9.15
C LYS A 116 6.62 9.24 -8.10
N GLY A 117 6.83 10.53 -8.31
CA GLY A 117 6.16 11.57 -7.51
C GLY A 117 4.65 11.55 -7.75
N VAL A 118 3.91 11.93 -6.72
CA VAL A 118 2.46 12.19 -6.81
C VAL A 118 2.19 13.63 -7.23
N ARG A 119 1.02 13.88 -7.80
CA ARG A 119 0.55 15.20 -8.22
C ARG A 119 -0.69 15.60 -7.46
#